data_AF-A0A8X7VJ50-F1
#
_entry.id   AF-A0A8X7VJ50-F1
#
_cell.length_a   1.000
_cell.length_b   1.000
_cell.length_c   1.000
_cell.angle_alpha   90.00
_cell.angle_beta   90.00
_cell.angle_gamma   90.00
#
_symmetry.space_group_name_H-M   'P 1'
#
loop_
_entity.id
_entity.type
_entity.pdbx_description
1 polymer ?
#
loop_
_entity_poly.entity_id
_entity_poly.type
_entity_poly.pdbx_seq_one_letter_code
_entity_poly.pdbx_strand_id
1 'polypeptide(L)'
;MDLIDEESLRLSLSVALIEELRQEFKMEGTVFTPCLQGMKHVKSEQGEMLTKPFLDLCKTILPVIGWMDQASKSRDMSKVLQ
;
A
#
# COMPACT_ATOMS: atom_id res chain seq x y z
N MET A 1 14.70 15.14 39.64
CA MET A 1 14.40 13.77 39.19
C MET A 1 13.03 13.86 38.57
N ASP A 2 13.01 14.30 37.32
CA ASP A 2 11.77 14.61 36.64
C ASP A 2 11.04 13.30 36.38
N LEU A 3 9.89 13.17 37.04
CA LEU A 3 8.87 12.19 36.71
C LEU A 3 8.56 12.43 35.24
N ILE A 4 9.04 11.55 34.37
CA ILE A 4 8.56 11.46 33.00
C ILE A 4 7.04 11.38 33.13
N ASP A 5 6.36 12.41 32.65
CA ASP A 5 4.91 12.46 32.73
C ASP A 5 4.36 11.27 31.93
N GLU A 6 3.37 10.59 32.50
CA GLU A 6 2.71 9.43 31.85
C GLU A 6 2.24 9.76 30.43
N GLU A 7 1.93 11.03 30.16
CA GLU A 7 1.55 11.52 28.83
C GLU A 7 2.74 11.52 27.85
N SER A 8 3.92 11.95 28.26
CA SER A 8 5.18 11.88 27.51
C SER A 8 5.64 10.44 27.29
N LEU A 9 5.43 9.55 28.26
CA LEU A 9 5.67 8.12 28.08
C LEU A 9 4.68 7.50 27.06
N ARG A 10 3.41 7.92 27.09
CA ARG A 10 2.38 7.49 26.12
C ARG A 10 2.64 8.03 24.71
N LEU A 11 3.02 9.30 24.60
CA LEU A 11 3.38 9.94 23.32
C LEU A 11 4.60 9.25 22.72
N SER A 12 5.66 9.02 23.52
CA SER A 12 6.86 8.31 23.05
C SER A 12 6.58 6.86 22.67
N LEU A 13 5.76 6.10 23.43
CA LEU A 13 5.31 4.76 23.01
C LEU A 13 4.49 4.80 21.73
N SER A 14 3.61 5.80 21.56
CA SER A 14 2.79 5.93 20.35
C SER A 14 3.62 6.25 19.11
N VAL A 15 4.62 7.12 19.24
CA VAL A 15 5.55 7.47 18.16
C VAL A 15 6.41 6.26 17.82
N ALA A 16 6.94 5.55 18.82
CA ALA A 16 7.70 4.32 18.62
C ALA A 16 6.86 3.24 17.92
N LEU A 17 5.60 3.04 18.33
CA LEU A 17 4.69 2.09 17.69
C LEU A 17 4.33 2.51 16.25
N ILE A 18 4.18 3.81 15.98
CA ILE A 18 3.96 4.33 14.62
C ILE A 18 5.21 4.12 13.76
N GLU A 19 6.41 4.32 14.30
CA GLU A 19 7.69 4.07 13.62
C GLU A 19 7.92 2.57 13.36
N GLU A 20 7.51 1.71 14.30
CA GLU A 20 7.60 0.25 14.17
C GLU A 20 6.56 -0.29 13.17
N LEU A 21 5.33 0.22 13.19
CA LEU A 21 4.32 -0.04 12.14
C LEU A 21 4.73 0.51 10.77
N ARG A 22 5.53 1.60 10.73
CA ARG A 22 6.11 2.13 9.48
C ARG A 22 7.14 1.18 8.86
N GLN A 23 7.79 0.32 9.66
CA GLN A 23 8.72 -0.70 9.15
C GLN A 23 8.00 -1.91 8.52
N GLU A 24 6.80 -2.28 8.97
CA GLU A 24 6.03 -3.40 8.39
C GLU A 24 5.40 -3.10 7.02
N PHE A 25 5.20 -1.83 6.66
CA PHE A 25 4.71 -1.40 5.34
C PHE A 25 5.81 -1.03 4.35
N LYS A 26 7.00 -1.63 4.48
CA LYS A 26 8.05 -1.50 3.49
C LYS A 26 7.65 -2.26 2.20
N MET A 27 6.78 -1.63 1.40
CA MET A 27 6.31 -2.10 0.09
C MET A 27 7.42 -2.08 -0.98
N GLU A 28 8.69 -1.91 -0.58
CA GLU A 28 9.87 -1.98 -1.44
C GLU A 28 10.03 -3.41 -1.97
N GLY A 29 9.97 -3.57 -3.30
CA GLY A 29 10.10 -4.86 -3.96
C GLY A 29 8.77 -5.58 -4.25
N THR A 30 7.63 -4.94 -3.98
CA THR A 30 6.32 -5.48 -4.35
C THR A 30 5.94 -5.10 -5.78
N VAL A 31 5.04 -5.86 -6.42
CA VAL A 31 4.47 -5.48 -7.73
C VAL A 31 3.76 -4.11 -7.68
N PHE A 32 3.41 -3.63 -6.49
CA PHE A 32 2.79 -2.32 -6.26
C PHE A 32 3.79 -1.17 -6.12
N THR A 33 5.09 -1.42 -5.96
CA THR A 33 6.12 -0.37 -5.86
C THR A 33 6.00 0.70 -6.97
N PRO A 34 5.90 0.36 -8.28
CA PRO A 34 5.74 1.37 -9.32
C PRO A 34 4.44 2.18 -9.18
N CYS A 35 3.34 1.55 -8.74
CA CYS A 35 2.08 2.24 -8.50
C CYS A 35 2.20 3.25 -7.33
N LEU A 36 2.86 2.88 -6.24
CA LEU A 36 3.00 3.74 -5.07
C LEU A 36 3.93 4.93 -5.34
N GLN A 37 4.97 4.74 -6.15
CA GLN A 37 5.85 5.83 -6.57
C GLN A 37 5.12 6.81 -7.50
N GLY A 38 4.25 6.31 -8.39
CA GLY A 38 3.46 7.13 -9.31
C GLY A 38 2.38 7.97 -8.62
N MET A 39 1.89 7.58 -7.44
CA MET A 39 0.89 8.35 -6.65
C MET A 39 1.31 9.79 -6.34
N LYS A 40 2.61 10.09 -6.32
CA LYS A 40 3.12 11.45 -6.09
C LYS A 40 2.75 12.44 -7.19
N HIS A 41 2.41 11.95 -8.38
CA HIS A 41 2.18 12.76 -9.58
C HIS A 41 0.71 12.78 -10.03
N VAL A 42 -0.19 12.14 -9.26
CA VAL A 42 -1.62 12.06 -9.64
C VAL A 42 -2.43 13.27 -9.20
N LYS A 43 -1.84 14.17 -8.41
CA LYS A 43 -2.47 15.41 -7.95
C LYS A 43 -1.70 16.62 -8.48
N SER A 44 -2.41 17.71 -8.77
CA SER A 44 -1.81 19.04 -8.98
C SER A 44 -1.25 19.59 -7.67
N GLU A 45 -0.49 20.68 -7.74
CA GLU A 45 0.00 21.39 -6.55
C GLU A 45 -1.14 21.88 -5.66
N GLN A 46 -2.31 22.16 -6.26
CA GLN A 46 -3.55 22.56 -5.58
C GLN A 46 -4.33 21.35 -5.01
N GLY A 47 -3.84 20.13 -5.23
CA GLY A 47 -4.43 18.90 -4.71
C GLY A 47 -5.53 18.30 -5.58
N GLU A 48 -5.81 18.85 -6.76
CA GLU A 48 -6.80 18.33 -7.71
C GLU A 48 -6.31 17.04 -8.35
N MET A 49 -7.19 16.05 -8.49
CA MET A 49 -6.81 14.78 -9.10
C MET A 49 -6.70 14.93 -10.63
N LEU A 50 -5.51 14.69 -11.15
CA LEU A 50 -5.23 14.74 -12.58
C LEU A 50 -5.65 13.42 -13.23
N THR A 51 -6.69 13.47 -14.07
CA THR A 51 -7.30 12.28 -14.67
C THR A 51 -6.30 11.45 -15.47
N LYS A 52 -5.43 12.09 -16.26
CA LYS A 52 -4.51 11.36 -17.14
C LYS A 52 -3.39 10.64 -16.35
N PRO A 53 -2.64 11.32 -15.46
CA PRO A 53 -1.71 10.63 -14.55
C PRO A 53 -2.35 9.53 -13.71
N PHE A 54 -3.58 9.73 -13.23
CA PHE A 54 -4.31 8.72 -12.46
C PHE A 54 -4.63 7.48 -13.31
N LEU A 55 -5.19 7.65 -14.51
CA LEU A 55 -5.52 6.54 -15.41
C LEU A 55 -4.27 5.79 -15.88
N ASP A 56 -3.18 6.50 -16.13
CA ASP A 56 -1.90 5.88 -16.47
C ASP A 56 -1.33 5.07 -15.31
N LEU A 57 -1.53 5.53 -14.07
CA LEU A 57 -1.19 4.76 -12.87
C LEU A 57 -2.05 3.51 -12.72
N CYS A 58 -3.36 3.60 -12.97
CA CYS A 58 -4.28 2.45 -12.88
C CYS A 58 -3.82 1.28 -13.77
N LYS A 59 -3.21 1.55 -14.93
CA LYS A 59 -2.65 0.52 -15.82
C LYS A 59 -1.57 -0.33 -15.17
N THR A 60 -0.85 0.20 -14.17
CA THR A 60 0.17 -0.56 -13.42
C THR A 60 -0.45 -1.55 -12.43
N ILE A 61 -1.70 -1.31 -12.00
CA ILE A 61 -2.46 -2.20 -11.11
C ILE A 61 -3.25 -3.25 -11.90
N LEU A 62 -3.65 -2.98 -13.15
CA LEU A 62 -4.44 -3.93 -13.95
C LEU A 62 -3.81 -5.34 -14.09
N PRO A 63 -2.49 -5.51 -14.28
CA PRO A 63 -1.83 -6.81 -14.27
C PRO A 63 -1.99 -7.55 -12.93
N VAL A 64 -2.08 -6.79 -11.84
CA VAL A 64 -2.29 -7.35 -10.50
C VAL A 64 -3.68 -7.99 -10.39
N ILE A 65 -4.69 -7.26 -10.82
CA ILE A 65 -6.08 -7.73 -10.80
C ILE A 65 -6.25 -8.91 -11.77
N GLY A 66 -5.58 -8.87 -12.93
CA GLY A 66 -5.57 -9.95 -13.90
C GLY A 66 -4.93 -11.25 -13.38
N TRP A 67 -3.88 -11.19 -12.55
CA TRP A 67 -3.35 -12.41 -11.92
C TRP A 67 -4.25 -12.93 -10.82
N MET A 68 -4.91 -12.04 -10.05
CA MET A 68 -5.87 -12.45 -9.01
C MET A 68 -7.07 -13.17 -9.63
N ASP A 69 -7.58 -12.70 -10.77
CA ASP A 69 -8.64 -13.36 -11.53
C ASP A 69 -8.21 -14.76 -12.02
N GLN A 70 -7.02 -14.88 -12.60
CA GLN A 70 -6.48 -16.16 -13.05
C GLN A 70 -6.23 -17.14 -11.88
N ALA A 71 -5.69 -16.66 -10.77
CA ALA A 71 -5.48 -17.47 -9.57
C ALA A 71 -6.80 -17.98 -8.95
N SER A 72 -7.91 -17.23 -9.11
CA SER A 72 -9.23 -17.68 -8.70
C SER A 72 -9.79 -18.80 -9.60
N LYS A 73 -9.54 -18.73 -10.92
CA LYS A 73 -9.96 -19.74 -11.91
C LYS A 73 -9.19 -21.06 -11.82
N SER A 74 -7.92 -21.00 -11.41
CA SER A 74 -7.10 -22.22 -11.22
C SER A 74 -7.51 -23.07 -10.01
N ARG A 75 -8.38 -22.56 -9.13
CA ARG A 75 -8.95 -23.29 -7.98
C ARG A 75 -10.29 -23.97 -8.30
N ASP A 76 -10.66 -24.07 -9.56
CA ASP A 76 -11.76 -24.94 -9.98
C ASP A 76 -11.36 -26.41 -9.79
N MET A 77 -11.59 -26.90 -8.56
CA MET A 77 -11.34 -28.27 -8.10
C MET A 77 -12.08 -29.32 -8.95
N SER A 78 -13.03 -28.90 -9.79
CA SER A 78 -13.79 -29.76 -10.69
C SER A 78 -12.92 -30.37 -11.81
N LYS A 79 -11.73 -29.79 -12.09
CA LYS A 79 -10.78 -30.33 -13.08
C LYS A 79 -9.67 -31.20 -12.50
N VAL A 80 -9.55 -31.28 -11.18
CA VAL A 80 -8.56 -32.15 -10.50
C VAL A 80 -9.09 -33.58 -10.32
N LEU A 81 -10.39 -33.79 -10.56
CA LEU A 81 -11.08 -35.07 -10.36
C LEU A 81 -11.44 -35.81 -11.67
N GLN A 82 -10.76 -35.52 -12.79
CA GLN A 82 -10.83 -36.31 -14.03
C GLN A 82 -9.46 -36.89 -14.34
#